data_AF-A0A482UDW3-F1
#
_entry.id   AF-A0A482UDW3-F1
#
_cell.length_a   1.000
_cell.length_b   1.000
_cell.length_c   1.000
_cell.angle_alpha   90.00
_cell.angle_beta   90.00
_cell.angle_gamma   90.00
#
_symmetry.space_group_name_H-M   'P 1'
#
loop_
_entity.id
_entity.type
_entity.pdbx_description
1 polymer ?
#
loop_
_entity_poly.entity_id
_entity_poly.type
_entity_poly.pdbx_seq_one_letter_code
_entity_poly.pdbx_strand_id
1 'polypeptide(L)'
;MNQPTPPRGRQLLPTQPEQRAYLKSIREAADRGDLSAMASALFLTKLAEQIEATEELGSQIRRLTITVEAEASRQRSRHTQEDMNAAIGNFRSTVFAALDRAQAAQELETK
;
A
#
# COMPACT_ATOMS: atom_id res chain seq x y z
N MET A 1 9.58 26.04 25.20
CA MET A 1 9.73 27.29 24.43
C MET A 1 8.36 27.64 23.86
N ASN A 2 7.71 28.71 24.33
CA ASN A 2 6.43 29.16 23.79
C ASN A 2 6.69 30.09 22.61
N GLN A 3 6.45 29.63 21.39
CA GLN A 3 6.48 30.50 20.21
C GLN A 3 5.35 31.54 20.31
N PRO A 4 5.61 32.81 19.99
CA PRO A 4 4.57 33.84 20.00
C PRO A 4 3.56 33.58 18.87
N THR A 5 2.27 33.53 19.22
CA THR A 5 1.19 33.39 18.24
C THR A 5 1.19 34.60 17.30
N PRO A 6 1.28 34.40 15.97
CA PRO A 6 1.31 35.52 15.04
C PRO A 6 -0.03 36.28 15.06
N PRO A 7 -0.02 37.61 14.82
CA PRO A 7 -1.23 38.41 14.80
C PRO A 7 -2.22 37.91 13.74
N ARG A 8 -3.51 37.83 14.13
CA ARG A 8 -4.62 37.19 13.38
C ARG A 8 -4.71 37.49 11.88
N GLY A 9 -4.20 38.65 11.43
CA GLY A 9 -4.26 39.07 10.03
C GLY A 9 -3.49 38.21 9.02
N ARG A 10 -2.66 37.23 9.45
CA ARG A 10 -1.97 36.28 8.54
C ARG A 10 -2.33 34.81 8.76
N GLN A 11 -3.21 34.49 9.71
CA GLN A 11 -3.61 33.12 10.00
C GLN A 11 -4.92 32.79 9.28
N LEU A 12 -4.82 32.02 8.19
CA LEU A 12 -5.97 31.54 7.40
C LEU A 12 -6.74 30.42 8.10
N LEU A 13 -6.10 29.71 9.02
CA LEU A 13 -6.68 28.60 9.76
C LEU A 13 -6.64 28.89 11.26
N PRO A 14 -7.68 28.49 12.01
CA PRO A 14 -7.69 28.64 13.47
C PRO A 14 -6.56 27.82 14.08
N THR A 15 -5.90 28.39 15.07
CA THR A 15 -4.84 27.70 15.80
C THR A 15 -5.39 26.54 16.63
N GLN A 16 -4.54 25.57 17.00
CA GLN A 16 -4.97 24.44 17.83
C GLN A 16 -5.60 24.89 19.17
N PRO A 17 -5.10 25.91 19.89
CA PRO A 17 -5.78 26.44 21.08
C PRO A 17 -7.16 27.02 20.77
N GLU A 18 -7.33 27.74 19.66
CA GLU A 18 -8.62 28.32 19.25
C GLU A 18 -9.63 27.23 18.90
N GLN A 19 -9.21 26.18 18.20
CA GLN A 19 -10.05 25.01 17.93
C GLN A 19 -10.50 24.32 19.23
N ARG A 20 -9.60 24.12 20.19
CA ARG A 20 -9.93 23.53 21.49
C ARG A 20 -10.91 24.39 22.27
N ALA A 21 -10.73 25.71 22.27
CA ALA A 21 -11.64 26.64 22.93
C ALA A 21 -13.05 26.59 22.31
N TYR A 22 -13.14 26.53 20.98
CA TYR A 22 -14.41 26.41 20.27
C TYR A 22 -15.12 25.07 20.53
N LEU A 23 -14.41 23.94 20.51
CA LEU A 23 -14.99 22.64 20.84
C LEU A 23 -15.48 22.60 22.30
N LYS A 24 -14.74 23.24 23.22
CA LYS A 24 -15.15 23.37 24.62
C LYS A 24 -16.45 24.17 24.74
N SER A 25 -16.62 25.27 24.01
CA SER A 25 -17.85 26.07 24.09
C SER A 25 -19.07 25.33 23.53
N ILE A 26 -18.91 24.53 22.47
CA ILE A 26 -19.97 23.64 21.98
C ILE A 26 -20.38 22.65 23.06
N ARG A 27 -19.41 22.00 23.71
CA ARG A 27 -19.69 21.05 24.80
C ARG A 27 -20.44 21.70 25.95
N GLU A 28 -19.99 22.85 26.43
CA GLU A 28 -20.65 23.57 27.52
C GLU A 28 -22.06 24.04 27.15
N ALA A 29 -22.30 24.42 25.90
CA ALA A 29 -23.64 24.76 25.43
C ALA A 29 -24.55 23.52 25.36
N ALA A 30 -24.03 22.40 24.87
CA ALA A 30 -24.75 21.13 24.83
C ALA A 30 -25.10 20.62 26.24
N ASP A 31 -24.16 20.70 27.18
CA ASP A 31 -24.36 20.32 28.59
C ASP A 31 -25.43 21.20 29.27
N ARG A 32 -25.65 22.43 28.77
CA ARG A 32 -26.72 23.34 29.21
C ARG A 32 -28.06 23.13 28.49
N GLY A 33 -28.16 22.16 27.60
CA GLY A 33 -29.39 21.82 26.88
C GLY A 33 -29.63 22.60 25.58
N ASP A 34 -28.61 23.27 25.03
CA ASP A 34 -28.72 23.89 23.70
C ASP A 34 -28.78 22.81 22.62
N LEU A 35 -29.95 22.68 21.98
CA LEU A 35 -30.21 21.66 20.95
C LEU A 35 -29.29 21.78 19.73
N SER A 36 -28.91 22.99 19.33
CA SER A 36 -28.01 23.20 18.20
C SER A 36 -26.60 22.74 18.55
N ALA A 37 -26.15 23.02 19.77
CA ALA A 37 -24.86 22.56 20.26
C ALA A 37 -24.82 21.03 20.43
N MET A 38 -25.90 20.42 20.91
CA MET A 38 -26.05 18.96 21.00
C MET A 38 -25.99 18.31 19.61
N ALA A 39 -26.71 18.85 18.62
CA ALA A 39 -26.65 18.37 17.24
C ALA A 39 -25.23 18.49 16.64
N SER A 40 -24.56 19.60 16.93
CA SER A 40 -23.17 19.83 16.51
C SER A 40 -22.21 18.82 17.14
N ALA A 41 -22.38 18.51 18.44
CA ALA A 41 -21.59 17.50 19.13
C ALA A 41 -21.78 16.10 18.52
N LEU A 42 -23.02 15.70 18.24
CA LEU A 42 -23.33 14.42 17.58
C LEU A 42 -22.70 14.33 16.18
N PHE A 43 -22.80 15.40 15.40
CA PHE A 43 -22.20 15.44 14.07
C PHE A 43 -20.67 15.33 14.14
N LEU A 44 -20.03 16.02 15.08
CA LEU A 44 -18.58 15.96 15.29
C LEU A 44 -18.12 14.56 15.70
N THR A 45 -18.86 13.87 16.57
CA THR A 45 -18.59 12.48 16.91
C THR A 45 -18.69 11.58 15.68
N LYS A 46 -19.75 11.76 14.86
CA LYS A 46 -19.93 10.94 13.66
C LYS A 46 -18.82 11.18 12.63
N LEU A 47 -18.39 12.42 12.49
CA LEU A 47 -17.28 12.77 11.61
C LEU A 47 -15.97 12.12 12.08
N ALA A 48 -15.71 12.08 13.39
CA ALA A 48 -14.53 11.42 13.94
C ALA A 48 -14.51 9.91 13.62
N GLU A 49 -15.64 9.22 13.78
CA GLU A 49 -15.78 7.80 13.40
C GLU A 49 -15.49 7.59 11.90
N GLN A 50 -15.99 8.48 11.04
CA GLN A 50 -15.77 8.39 9.59
C GLN A 50 -14.31 8.60 9.20
N ILE A 51 -13.62 9.52 9.87
CA ILE A 51 -12.19 9.76 9.65
C ILE A 51 -11.39 8.50 10.03
N GLU A 52 -11.65 7.94 11.22
CA GLU A 52 -10.97 6.71 11.68
C GLU A 52 -11.21 5.53 10.72
N ALA A 53 -12.45 5.33 10.28
CA ALA A 53 -12.78 4.31 9.28
C ALA A 53 -12.04 4.52 7.96
N THR A 54 -11.89 5.78 7.53
CA THR A 54 -11.17 6.11 6.28
C THR A 54 -9.68 5.86 6.40
N GLU A 55 -9.07 6.17 7.55
CA GLU A 55 -7.66 5.89 7.82
C GLU A 55 -7.37 4.39 7.83
N GLU A 56 -8.26 3.60 8.45
CA GLU A 56 -8.15 2.14 8.47
C GLU A 56 -8.28 1.55 7.06
N LEU A 57 -9.25 2.00 6.27
CA LEU A 57 -9.36 1.59 4.86
C LEU A 57 -8.10 1.94 4.06
N GLY A 58 -7.54 3.14 4.25
CA GLY A 58 -6.28 3.53 3.62
C GLY A 58 -5.10 2.64 4.05
N SER A 59 -5.06 2.21 5.32
CA SER A 59 -4.09 1.24 5.84
C SER A 59 -4.23 -0.13 5.16
N GLN A 60 -5.46 -0.63 5.04
CA GLN A 60 -5.76 -1.92 4.41
C GLN A 60 -5.39 -1.92 2.93
N ILE A 61 -5.73 -0.86 2.19
CA ILE A 61 -5.36 -0.73 0.77
C ILE A 61 -3.83 -0.77 0.62
N ARG A 62 -3.07 -0.04 1.44
CA ARG A 62 -1.60 -0.08 1.39
C ARG A 62 -1.04 -1.48 1.63
N ARG A 63 -1.59 -2.22 2.60
CA ARG A 63 -1.16 -3.61 2.86
C ARG A 63 -1.46 -4.51 1.66
N LEU A 64 -2.67 -4.39 1.09
CA LEU A 64 -3.05 -5.16 -0.09
C LEU A 64 -2.13 -4.88 -1.27
N THR A 65 -1.80 -3.62 -1.55
CA THR A 65 -0.87 -3.26 -2.63
C THR A 65 0.48 -3.94 -2.45
N ILE A 66 1.06 -3.89 -1.25
CA ILE A 66 2.34 -4.57 -0.95
C ILE A 66 2.23 -6.08 -1.18
N THR A 67 1.15 -6.70 -0.74
CA THR A 67 0.93 -8.14 -0.93
C THR A 67 0.80 -8.50 -2.40
N VAL A 68 0.01 -7.75 -3.17
CA VAL A 68 -0.17 -7.98 -4.62
C VAL A 68 1.14 -7.81 -5.37
N GLU A 69 1.92 -6.77 -5.06
CA GLU A 69 3.24 -6.57 -5.67
C GLU A 69 4.22 -7.69 -5.33
N ALA A 70 4.22 -8.15 -4.07
CA ALA A 70 5.04 -9.27 -3.64
C ALA A 70 4.65 -10.58 -4.35
N GLU A 71 3.35 -10.84 -4.51
CA GLU A 71 2.83 -12.01 -5.23
C GLU A 71 3.15 -11.95 -6.72
N ALA A 72 2.94 -10.79 -7.36
CA ALA A 72 3.30 -10.58 -8.76
C ALA A 72 4.81 -10.78 -8.99
N SER A 73 5.65 -10.32 -8.06
CA SER A 73 7.09 -10.54 -8.11
C SER A 73 7.44 -12.03 -8.01
N ARG A 74 6.86 -12.75 -7.04
CA ARG A 74 7.05 -14.20 -6.89
C ARG A 74 6.60 -14.98 -8.11
N GLN A 75 5.46 -14.60 -8.70
CA GLN A 75 4.92 -15.25 -9.89
C GLN A 75 5.85 -15.05 -11.09
N ARG A 76 6.37 -13.82 -11.29
CA ARG A 76 7.38 -13.55 -12.32
C ARG A 76 8.63 -14.39 -12.11
N SER A 77 9.17 -14.43 -10.88
CA SER A 77 10.35 -15.25 -10.58
C SER A 77 10.14 -16.74 -10.87
N ARG A 78 8.96 -17.29 -10.52
CA ARG A 78 8.62 -18.69 -10.85
C ARG A 78 8.59 -18.92 -12.35
N HIS A 79 7.91 -18.06 -13.09
CA HIS A 79 7.79 -18.19 -14.54
C HIS A 79 9.17 -18.11 -15.23
N THR A 80 10.00 -17.14 -14.84
CA THR A 80 11.38 -17.04 -15.35
C THR A 80 12.21 -18.28 -15.04
N GLN A 81 12.04 -18.89 -13.87
CA GLN A 81 12.76 -20.09 -13.50
C GLN A 81 12.27 -21.33 -14.27
N GLU A 82 10.96 -21.44 -14.52
CA GLU A 82 10.38 -22.46 -15.39
C GLU A 82 10.90 -22.35 -16.83
N ASP A 83 10.93 -21.13 -17.38
CA ASP A 83 11.47 -20.85 -18.72
C ASP A 83 12.96 -21.21 -18.81
N MET A 84 13.76 -20.83 -17.81
CA MET A 84 15.17 -21.22 -17.74
C MET A 84 15.35 -22.74 -17.69
N ASN A 85 14.56 -23.43 -16.87
CA ASN A 85 14.62 -24.89 -16.77
C ASN A 85 14.26 -25.56 -18.11
N ALA A 86 13.23 -25.07 -18.80
CA ALA A 86 12.85 -25.55 -20.12
C ALA A 86 13.95 -25.29 -21.16
N ALA A 87 14.56 -24.09 -21.16
CA ALA A 87 15.66 -23.75 -22.05
C ALA A 87 16.89 -24.66 -21.82
N ILE A 88 17.25 -24.93 -20.56
CA ILE A 88 18.35 -25.85 -20.22
C ILE A 88 18.03 -27.27 -20.70
N GLY A 89 16.80 -27.74 -20.51
CA GLY A 89 16.35 -29.05 -21.00
C GLY A 89 16.49 -29.18 -22.52
N ASN A 90 16.00 -28.19 -23.27
CA ASN A 90 16.09 -28.15 -24.73
C ASN A 90 17.55 -28.09 -25.21
N PHE A 91 18.39 -27.29 -24.56
CA PHE A 91 19.81 -27.21 -24.86
C PHE A 91 20.51 -28.55 -24.66
N ARG A 92 20.30 -29.21 -23.51
CA ARG A 92 20.86 -30.53 -23.22
C ARG A 92 20.45 -31.58 -24.25
N SER A 93 19.16 -31.63 -24.60
CA SER A 93 18.65 -32.54 -25.62
C SER A 93 19.31 -32.31 -26.97
N THR A 94 19.46 -31.05 -27.38
CA THR A 94 20.10 -30.67 -28.65
C THR A 94 21.57 -31.09 -28.68
N VAL A 95 22.31 -30.87 -27.59
CA VAL A 95 23.72 -31.26 -27.48
C VAL A 95 23.87 -32.79 -27.54
N PHE A 96 23.06 -33.55 -26.79
CA PHE A 96 23.11 -35.01 -26.85
C PHE A 96 22.78 -35.54 -28.25
N ALA A 97 21.74 -35.02 -28.90
CA ALA A 97 21.41 -35.40 -30.28
C ALA A 97 22.50 -35.04 -31.30
N ALA A 98 23.32 -34.01 -31.03
CA ALA A 98 24.47 -33.68 -31.88
C ALA A 98 25.66 -34.62 -31.63
N LEU A 99 25.91 -34.98 -30.37
CA LEU A 99 26.95 -35.95 -30.00
C LEU A 99 26.66 -37.34 -30.58
N ASP A 100 25.41 -37.82 -30.46
CA ASP A 100 25.00 -39.11 -31.02
C ASP A 100 25.19 -39.14 -32.54
N ARG A 101 24.86 -38.04 -33.24
CA ARG A 101 25.09 -37.90 -34.68
C ARG A 101 26.57 -37.89 -35.05
N ALA A 102 27.41 -37.22 -34.26
CA ALA A 102 28.85 -37.19 -34.49
C ALA A 102 29.49 -38.57 -34.29
N GLN A 103 29.05 -39.32 -33.26
CA GLN A 103 29.49 -40.69 -33.02
C GLN A 103 29.07 -41.62 -34.16
N ALA A 104 27.82 -41.56 -34.59
CA ALA A 104 27.33 -42.34 -35.73
C ALA A 104 28.11 -42.05 -37.03
N ALA A 105 28.52 -40.80 -37.26
CA ALA A 105 29.34 -40.43 -38.41
C ALA A 105 30.76 -41.00 -38.33
N GLN A 106 31.40 -41.01 -37.15
CA GLN A 106 32.72 -41.62 -36.95
C GLN A 106 32.71 -43.15 -37.13
N GLU A 107 31.66 -43.83 -36.70
CA GLU A 107 31.51 -45.28 -36.87
C GLU A 107 31.32 -45.69 -38.34
N LEU A 108 30.83 -44.77 -39.19
CA LEU A 108 30.70 -44.97 -40.64
C LEU A 108 32.01 -44.73 -41.40
N GLU A 109 32.89 -43.85 -40.92
CA GLU A 109 34.21 -43.60 -41.51
C GLU A 109 35.28 -44.64 -41.13
N THR A 110 35.04 -45.42 -40.07
CA THR A 110 35.98 -46.43 -39.55
C THR A 110 35.68 -47.86 -39.99
N LYS A 111 34.67 -48.07 -40.84
CA LYS A 111 34.35 -49.34 -41.50
C LYS A 111 34.68 -49.30 -42.98
#